data_AF-A0A662USU7-F1
#
_entry.id   AF-A0A662USU7-F1
#
_cell.length_a   1.000
_cell.length_b   1.000
_cell.length_c   1.000
_cell.angle_alpha   90.00
_cell.angle_beta   90.00
_cell.angle_gamma   90.00
#
_symmetry.space_group_name_H-M   'P 1'
#
loop_
_entity.id
_entity.type
_entity.pdbx_description
1 polymer ?
#
loop_
_entity_poly.entity_id
_entity_poly.type
_entity_poly.pdbx_seq_one_letter_code
_entity_poly.pdbx_strand_id
1 'polypeptide(L)' 'MREKGIEIGIISSGVSLRYFTDLKFITLERPILLILNTKERKSMIFIPLLELEHVKQSLGKNIDKVLYYTDNED' A
#
# COMPACT_ATOMS: atom_id res chain seq x y z
N MET A 1 -9.16 -1.36 14.92
CA MET A 1 -9.46 -2.46 13.97
C MET A 1 -9.54 -3.81 14.67
N ARG A 2 -8.45 -4.28 15.29
CA ARG A 2 -8.43 -5.56 16.04
C ARG A 2 -9.51 -5.66 17.14
N GLU A 3 -9.68 -4.62 17.95
CA GLU A 3 -10.73 -4.56 19.00
C GLU A 3 -12.16 -4.64 18.44
N LYS A 4 -12.34 -4.36 17.14
CA LYS A 4 -13.62 -4.45 16.43
C LYS A 4 -13.76 -5.75 15.64
N GLY A 5 -12.82 -6.70 15.79
CA GLY A 5 -12.79 -7.95 15.02
C GLY A 5 -12.48 -7.77 13.53
N ILE A 6 -11.99 -6.60 13.10
CA ILE A 6 -11.66 -6.34 11.69
C ILE A 6 -10.27 -6.89 11.39
N GLU A 7 -10.20 -7.95 10.59
CA GLU A 7 -8.94 -8.60 10.23
C GLU A 7 -8.13 -7.80 9.19
N ILE A 8 -8.78 -7.31 8.13
CA ILE A 8 -8.15 -6.59 7.02
C ILE A 8 -8.72 -5.18 6.90
N GLY A 9 -7.85 -4.19 6.71
CA GLY A 9 -8.23 -2.84 6.32
C GLY A 9 -7.53 -2.44 5.04
N ILE A 10 -8.24 -1.67 4.21
CA ILE A 10 -7.73 -1.14 2.94
C ILE A 10 -7.82 0.37 3.01
N ILE A 11 -6.71 1.04 2.71
CA ILE A 11 -6.60 2.49 2.66
C ILE A 11 -6.22 2.88 1.23
N SER A 12 -7.07 3.68 0.59
CA SER A 12 -6.89 4.13 -0.81
C SER A 12 -6.77 5.65 -0.95
N SER A 13 -7.09 6.42 0.09
CA SER A 13 -6.95 7.88 0.07
C SER A 13 -5.48 8.26 -0.04
N GLY A 14 -5.14 9.11 -1.03
CA GLY A 14 -3.77 9.58 -1.23
C GLY A 14 -3.18 10.26 0.02
N VAL A 15 -3.96 11.06 0.73
CA VAL A 15 -3.50 11.73 1.96
C VAL A 15 -3.16 10.71 3.05
N SER A 16 -4.01 9.69 3.22
CA SER A 16 -3.77 8.63 4.21
C SER A 16 -2.60 7.73 3.82
N LEU A 17 -2.47 7.38 2.54
CA LEU A 17 -1.32 6.63 2.02
C LEU A 17 -0.02 7.36 2.33
N ARG A 18 0.07 8.65 1.99
CA ARG A 18 1.24 9.48 2.31
C ARG A 18 1.53 9.51 3.82
N TYR A 19 0.50 9.67 4.64
CA TYR A 19 0.65 9.70 6.10
C TYR A 19 1.21 8.38 6.68
N PHE A 20 0.75 7.24 6.19
CA PHE A 20 1.14 5.94 6.73
C PHE A 20 2.43 5.35 6.12
N THR A 21 2.80 5.75 4.91
CA THR A 21 3.86 5.10 4.14
C THR A 21 5.03 6.01 3.75
N ASP A 22 4.90 7.32 4.00
CA ASP A 22 5.81 8.37 3.54
C ASP A 22 5.95 8.49 2.02
N LEU A 23 5.09 7.81 1.24
CA LEU A 23 5.06 7.93 -0.21
C LEU A 23 4.74 9.37 -0.64
N LYS A 24 5.72 10.00 -1.28
CA LYS A 24 5.63 11.37 -1.79
C LYS A 24 4.88 11.46 -3.12
N PHE A 25 4.86 10.36 -3.87
CA PHE A 25 4.22 10.27 -5.17
C PHE A 25 3.04 9.32 -5.12
N ILE A 26 1.87 9.79 -5.53
CA ILE A 26 0.65 9.01 -5.62
C ILE A 26 0.00 9.38 -6.94
N THR A 27 -0.05 8.42 -7.85
CA THR A 27 -0.78 8.57 -9.12
C THR A 27 -2.28 8.53 -8.82
N LEU A 28 -3.04 9.49 -9.34
CA LEU A 28 -4.49 9.57 -9.08
C LEU A 28 -5.29 8.60 -9.96
N GLU A 29 -4.74 8.22 -11.12
CA GLU A 29 -5.46 7.39 -12.11
C GLU A 29 -5.25 5.89 -11.90
N ARG A 30 -4.16 5.49 -11.25
CA ARG A 30 -3.85 4.08 -10.99
C ARG A 30 -4.07 3.75 -9.51
N PRO A 31 -4.83 2.69 -9.19
CA PRO A 31 -5.03 2.28 -7.80
C PRO A 31 -3.70 2.03 -7.07
N ILE A 32 -3.54 2.70 -5.93
CA ILE A 32 -2.53 2.42 -4.91
C ILE A 32 -3.27 2.13 -3.61
N LEU A 33 -2.97 1.02 -2.96
CA LEU A 33 -3.66 0.59 -1.74
C LEU A 33 -2.65 0.22 -0.65
N LEU A 34 -2.90 0.68 0.57
CA LEU A 34 -2.26 0.15 1.77
C LEU A 34 -3.20 -0.85 2.42
N ILE A 35 -2.72 -2.08 2.59
CA ILE A 35 -3.42 -3.20 3.17
C ILE A 35 -2.85 -3.43 4.57
N LEU A 36 -3.71 -3.34 5.59
CA LEU A 36 -3.35 -3.61 6.98
C LEU A 36 -3.95 -4.96 7.38
N ASN A 37 -3.10 -5.98 7.51
CA ASN A 37 -3.47 -7.28 8.05
C ASN A 37 -3.24 -7.28 9.56
N THR A 38 -4.30 -7.11 10.33
CA THR A 38 -4.23 -7.01 11.79
C THR A 38 -4.04 -8.35 12.48
N LYS A 39 -4.41 -9.45 11.80
CA LYS A 39 -4.24 -10.82 12.29
C LYS A 39 -2.76 -11.23 12.29
N GLU A 40 -2.07 -10.96 11.18
CA GLU A 40 -0.63 -11.23 11.04
C GLU A 40 0.26 -10.07 11.51
N ARG A 41 -0.34 -8.92 11.85
CA ARG A 41 0.36 -7.66 12.15
C ARG A 41 1.31 -7.25 11.01
N LYS A 42 0.87 -7.45 9.77
CA LYS A 42 1.62 -7.07 8.58
C LYS A 42 0.93 -5.94 7.83
N SER A 43 1.73 -5.07 7.24
CA SER A 43 1.32 -4.04 6.30
C SER A 43 1.85 -4.39 4.92
N MET A 44 1.03 -4.16 3.91
CA MET A 44 1.40 -4.43 2.52
C MET A 44 0.94 -3.27 1.66
N ILE A 45 1.71 -2.94 0.63
CA ILE A 45 1.28 -1.94 -0.35
C ILE A 45 1.05 -2.61 -1.71
N PHE A 46 -0.06 -2.27 -2.35
CA PHE A 46 -0.41 -2.72 -3.70
C PHE A 46 -0.27 -1.53 -4.66
N ILE A 47 0.58 -1.68 -5.68
CA ILE A 47 0.99 -0.59 -6.58
C ILE A 47 1.08 -1.07 -8.03
N PRO A 48 1.07 -0.16 -9.02
CA PRO A 48 1.46 -0.50 -10.38
C PRO A 48 2.93 -0.94 -10.42
N LEU A 49 3.27 -1.91 -11.29
CA LEU A 49 4.65 -2.35 -11.50
C LEU A 49 5.59 -1.20 -11.89
N LEU A 50 5.09 -0.25 -12.69
CA LEU A 50 5.86 0.92 -13.12
C LEU A 50 6.33 1.81 -11.95
N GLU A 51 5.65 1.75 -10.81
CA GLU A 51 5.98 2.54 -9.62
C GLU A 51 6.91 1.79 -8.64
N LEU A 52 7.21 0.51 -8.89
CA LEU A 52 7.89 -0.37 -7.95
C LEU A 52 9.22 0.19 -7.45
N GLU A 53 10.06 0.66 -8.37
CA GLU A 53 11.38 1.19 -8.03
C GLU A 53 11.29 2.51 -7.28
N HIS A 54 10.35 3.40 -7.65
CA HIS A 54 10.11 4.65 -6.95
C HIS A 54 9.59 4.44 -5.52
N VAL A 55 8.69 3.48 -5.38
CA VAL A 55 8.07 3.09 -4.11
C VAL A 55 9.09 2.45 -3.17
N LYS A 56 9.94 1.52 -3.64
CA LYS A 56 11.00 0.90 -2.82
C LYS A 56 11.99 1.92 -2.24
N GLN A 57 12.29 2.98 -2.98
CA GLN A 57 13.20 4.03 -2.51
C GLN A 57 12.55 4.97 -1.47
N SER A 58 11.22 5.11 -1.51
CA SER A 58 10.47 6.08 -0.71
C SER A 58 9.76 5.45 0.49
N LEU A 59 9.58 4.13 0.50
CA LEU A 59 8.85 3.41 1.52
C LEU A 59 9.50 3.54 2.89
N GLY A 60 8.71 3.99 3.87
CA GLY A 60 9.08 3.89 5.27
C GLY A 60 9.37 2.44 5.68
N LYS A 61 10.18 2.25 6.74
CA LYS A 61 10.58 0.93 7.28
C LYS A 61 9.42 0.05 7.78
N ASN A 62 8.19 0.53 7.70
CA ASN A 62 7.01 -0.06 8.32
C ASN A 62 6.12 -0.82 7.35
N ILE A 63 6.57 -1.10 6.11
CA ILE A 63 5.85 -1.91 5.13
C ILE A 63 6.54 -3.25 4.96
N ASP A 64 5.84 -4.33 5.31
CA ASP A 64 6.38 -5.69 5.28
C ASP A 64 6.47 -6.26 3.87
N LYS A 65 5.58 -5.84 2.96
CA LYS A 65 5.52 -6.39 1.60
C LYS A 65 5.03 -5.38 0.57
N VAL A 66 5.66 -5.41 -0.61
CA VAL A 66 5.19 -4.73 -1.80
C VAL A 66 4.58 -5.76 -2.76
N LEU A 67 3.31 -5.56 -3.09
CA LEU A 67 2.56 -6.28 -4.11
C LEU A 67 2.45 -5.36 -5.32
N TYR A 68 2.61 -5.89 -6.53
CA TYR A 68 2.47 -5.10 -7.74
C TYR A 68 1.57 -5.78 -8.76
N TYR A 69 0.92 -4.97 -9.60
CA TYR A 69 0.14 -5.43 -10.74
C TYR A 69 0.67 -4.81 -12.03
N THR A 70 0.44 -5.51 -13.14
CA THR A 70 0.68 -5.01 -14.49
C THR A 70 -0.61 -4.41 -15.04
N ASP A 71 -0.51 -3.37 -15.85
CA ASP A 71 -1.67 -2.80 -16.55
C ASP A 71 -2.20 -3.76 -17.64
N ASN A 72 -1.40 -4.77 -18.03
CA ASN A 72 -1.77 -5.77 -19.02
C ASN A 72 -2.36 -7.00 -18.32
N GLU A 73 -3.53 -7.42 -18.80
CA GLU A 73 -4.06 -8.78 -18.63
C GLU A 73 -3.22 -9.71 -19.51
N ASP A 74 -2.23 -10.39 -18.93
CA ASP A 74 -1.77 -11.67 -19.46
C ASP A 74 -2.62 -12.80 -18.86
#